data_AF-A0A8J4STL0-F1
#
_entry.id   AF-A0A8J4STL0-F1
#
_cell.length_a   1.000
_cell.length_b   1.000
_cell.length_c   1.000
_cell.angle_alpha   90.00
_cell.angle_beta   90.00
_cell.angle_gamma   90.00
#
_symmetry.space_group_name_H-M   'P 1'
#
loop_
_entity.id
_entity.type
_entity.pdbx_description
1 polymer ?
#
loop_
_entity_poly.entity_id
_entity_poly.type
_entity_poly.pdbx_seq_one_letter_code
_entity_poly.pdbx_strand_id
1 'polypeptide(L)'
;MTKLKHISQIEGPTLGAIMQRVHLNDGDVRELDFSSLALRNKRLEADGCALVARSLSTNHTVRKLTIHDHAIGDDGATALSKMLCKNATLESLDLHGNEISDRGVDALAQALYGHDSLKHLSLQGNHITDRGAEALAQAVRCNCTLKSLELVNNRITRVGAQALLDALDVNLHLETVNLEANHVPESILGQLGAALARNRAESLILEAQAAEHDAEYIVRKVDEVDLRSHGSSSGDEGDWEGWEDDDDGDSVSSGFLSCSGVTDIPLSSSGLWI
;
A
#
# COMPACT_ATOMS: atom_id res chain seq x y z
N MET A 1 10.95 -3.42 57.54
CA MET A 1 9.65 -3.62 56.85
C MET A 1 9.64 -2.76 55.60
N THR A 2 9.67 -3.45 54.47
CA THR A 2 10.01 -3.00 53.13
C THR A 2 8.86 -2.20 52.51
N LYS A 3 9.12 -0.96 52.05
CA LYS A 3 8.26 -0.27 51.07
C LYS A 3 9.01 -0.20 49.76
N LEU A 4 8.93 -1.27 48.98
CA LEU A 4 9.27 -1.25 47.56
C LEU A 4 8.23 -0.37 46.87
N LYS A 5 8.68 0.82 46.43
CA LYS A 5 7.97 1.62 45.43
C LYS A 5 7.83 0.75 44.19
N HIS A 6 6.61 0.30 43.91
CA HIS A 6 6.31 -0.42 42.69
C HIS A 6 6.60 0.51 41.51
N ILE A 7 7.62 0.15 40.76
CA ILE A 7 8.06 0.80 39.54
C ILE A 7 6.87 0.84 38.58
N SER A 8 6.61 2.06 38.09
CA SER A 8 5.67 2.41 37.03
C SER A 8 5.64 1.35 35.93
N GLN A 9 4.55 0.58 35.87
CA GLN A 9 4.22 -0.20 34.70
C GLN A 9 3.95 0.80 33.57
N ILE A 10 4.78 0.72 32.54
CA ILE A 10 4.68 1.48 31.30
C ILE A 10 3.39 1.04 30.61
N GLU A 11 2.29 1.77 30.86
CA GLU A 11 1.07 1.67 30.07
C GLU A 11 1.40 2.18 28.66
N GLY A 12 1.63 1.25 27.74
CA GLY A 12 1.62 1.56 26.31
C GLY A 12 0.32 2.28 25.91
N PRO A 13 0.32 3.04 24.81
CA PRO A 13 -0.79 3.90 24.43
C PRO A 13 -2.13 3.15 24.41
N THR A 14 -3.16 3.72 25.03
CA THR A 14 -4.50 3.13 25.06
C THR A 14 -5.07 3.07 23.63
N LEU A 15 -5.97 2.10 23.37
CA LEU A 15 -6.67 1.99 22.08
C LEU A 15 -7.30 3.33 21.66
N GLY A 16 -7.84 4.09 22.63
CA GLY A 16 -8.35 5.44 22.42
C GLY A 16 -7.29 6.43 21.92
N ALA A 17 -6.09 6.42 22.49
CA ALA A 17 -4.99 7.27 22.04
C ALA A 17 -4.49 6.90 20.64
N ILE A 18 -4.42 5.61 20.31
CA ILE A 18 -4.05 5.13 18.96
C ILE A 18 -5.13 5.55 17.96
N MET A 19 -6.41 5.32 18.27
CA MET A 19 -7.53 5.70 17.40
C MET A 19 -7.65 7.20 17.21
N GLN A 20 -7.34 8.01 18.24
CA GLN A 20 -7.32 9.46 18.14
C GLN A 20 -6.20 9.94 17.19
N ARG A 21 -5.01 9.33 17.23
CA ARG A 21 -3.92 9.65 16.30
C ARG A 21 -4.21 9.21 14.86
N VAL A 22 -4.83 8.05 14.68
CA VAL A 22 -5.28 7.57 13.36
C VAL A 22 -6.36 8.50 12.79
N HIS A 23 -7.29 8.98 13.64
CA HIS A 23 -8.32 9.93 13.23
C HIS A 23 -7.74 11.30 12.84
N LEU A 24 -6.66 11.73 13.48
CA LEU A 24 -6.02 13.02 13.22
C LEU A 24 -5.14 13.03 11.95
N ASN A 25 -5.04 11.91 11.20
CA ASN A 25 -4.16 11.78 10.03
C ASN A 25 -2.73 12.23 10.33
N ASP A 26 -2.26 11.89 11.52
CA ASP A 26 -0.89 12.18 11.95
C ASP A 26 0.08 11.43 11.02
N GLY A 27 0.84 12.19 10.21
CA GLY A 27 1.73 11.66 9.16
C GLY A 27 2.84 10.73 9.69
N ASP A 28 3.04 10.74 11.00
CA ASP A 28 4.02 9.93 11.70
C ASP A 28 3.57 8.48 11.90
N VAL A 29 2.26 8.19 11.85
CA VAL A 29 1.74 6.83 12.08
C VAL A 29 1.53 6.11 10.75
N ARG A 30 2.54 5.34 10.33
CA ARG A 30 2.50 4.53 9.10
C ARG A 30 2.15 3.06 9.34
N GLU A 31 2.29 2.58 10.56
CA GLU A 31 2.10 1.19 10.91
C GLU A 31 1.25 1.10 12.20
N LEU A 32 0.21 0.27 12.15
CA LEU A 32 -0.66 -0.03 13.27
C LEU A 32 -0.54 -1.51 13.60
N ASP A 33 0.03 -1.80 14.77
CA ASP A 33 0.19 -3.15 15.26
C ASP A 33 -0.61 -3.35 16.56
N PHE A 34 -1.61 -4.23 16.47
CA PHE A 34 -2.44 -4.62 17.59
C PHE A 34 -1.99 -5.92 18.25
N SER A 35 -1.00 -6.65 17.73
CA SER A 35 -0.56 -7.96 18.26
C SER A 35 -0.13 -7.91 19.72
N SER A 36 0.41 -6.78 20.16
CA SER A 36 0.75 -6.55 21.57
C SER A 36 -0.46 -6.47 22.52
N LEU A 37 -1.66 -6.15 22.01
CA LEU A 37 -2.91 -6.10 22.80
C LEU A 37 -3.51 -7.49 23.00
N ALA A 38 -3.38 -8.39 22.01
CA ALA A 38 -3.78 -9.79 22.16
C ALA A 38 -3.04 -10.48 23.31
N LEU A 39 -1.72 -10.25 23.44
CA LEU A 39 -0.90 -10.76 24.54
C LEU A 39 -1.37 -10.29 25.93
N ARG A 40 -2.09 -9.16 25.99
CA ARG A 40 -2.66 -8.60 27.22
C ARG A 40 -4.09 -9.07 27.47
N ASN A 41 -4.56 -10.09 26.74
CA ASN A 41 -5.92 -10.62 26.79
C ASN A 41 -7.00 -9.55 26.52
N LYS A 42 -6.68 -8.55 25.68
CA LYS A 42 -7.60 -7.51 25.23
C LYS A 42 -7.91 -7.73 23.76
N ARG A 43 -8.73 -8.75 23.49
CA ARG A 43 -9.23 -9.02 22.14
C ARG A 43 -10.07 -7.83 21.67
N LEU A 44 -9.93 -7.48 20.39
CA LEU A 44 -10.75 -6.44 19.77
C LEU A 44 -12.14 -6.96 19.49
N GLU A 45 -12.24 -8.26 19.14
CA GLU A 45 -13.45 -8.89 18.64
C GLU A 45 -13.99 -8.14 17.41
N ALA A 46 -15.17 -8.52 16.91
CA ALA A 46 -15.75 -7.91 15.72
C ALA A 46 -16.01 -6.40 15.90
N ASP A 47 -16.49 -5.99 17.07
CA ASP A 47 -16.85 -4.59 17.35
C ASP A 47 -15.63 -3.67 17.41
N GLY A 48 -14.56 -4.10 18.07
CA GLY A 48 -13.30 -3.35 18.12
C GLY A 48 -12.66 -3.27 16.73
N CYS A 49 -12.72 -4.34 15.95
CA CYS A 49 -12.25 -4.34 14.57
C CYS A 49 -13.06 -3.36 13.70
N ALA A 50 -14.38 -3.32 13.84
CA ALA A 50 -15.24 -2.38 13.11
C ALA A 50 -14.92 -0.91 13.44
N LEU A 51 -14.57 -0.62 14.69
CA LEU A 51 -14.12 0.71 15.10
C LEU A 51 -12.77 1.08 14.43
N VAL A 52 -11.81 0.16 14.40
CA VAL A 52 -10.52 0.35 13.72
C VAL A 52 -10.74 0.56 12.21
N ALA A 53 -11.56 -0.27 11.58
CA ALA A 53 -11.91 -0.17 10.17
C ALA A 53 -12.55 1.20 9.84
N ARG A 54 -13.45 1.68 10.71
CA ARG A 54 -14.06 3.00 10.54
C ARG A 54 -13.04 4.13 10.61
N SER A 55 -12.12 4.08 11.58
CA SER A 55 -11.06 5.10 11.69
C SER A 55 -10.08 5.07 10.51
N LEU A 56 -9.76 3.89 9.99
CA LEU A 56 -8.88 3.73 8.85
C LEU A 56 -9.51 4.13 7.50
N SER A 57 -10.84 4.09 7.39
CA SER A 57 -11.52 4.45 6.15
C SER A 57 -11.31 5.90 5.70
N THR A 58 -11.00 6.79 6.66
CA THR A 58 -10.67 8.21 6.40
C THR A 58 -9.18 8.51 6.59
N ASN A 59 -8.39 7.50 6.95
CA ASN A 59 -6.97 7.65 7.18
C ASN A 59 -6.18 7.47 5.88
N HIS A 60 -5.17 8.30 5.66
CA HIS A 60 -4.36 8.28 4.43
C HIS A 60 -2.85 8.15 4.73
N THR A 61 -2.50 7.86 5.98
CA THR A 61 -1.11 7.81 6.45
C THR A 61 -0.66 6.39 6.75
N VAL A 62 -1.57 5.54 7.24
CA VAL A 62 -1.30 4.15 7.58
C VAL A 62 -1.12 3.32 6.31
N ARG A 63 0.01 2.63 6.24
CA ARG A 63 0.41 1.70 5.18
C ARG A 63 0.36 0.25 5.62
N LYS A 64 0.51 -0.04 6.91
CA LYS A 64 0.49 -1.42 7.42
C LYS A 64 -0.42 -1.57 8.63
N LEU A 65 -1.26 -2.60 8.61
CA LEU A 65 -2.18 -2.97 9.68
C LEU A 65 -1.96 -4.44 10.06
N THR A 66 -1.64 -4.66 11.33
CA THR A 66 -1.44 -5.99 11.93
C THR A 66 -2.46 -6.21 13.03
N ILE A 67 -3.28 -7.26 12.89
CA ILE A 67 -4.27 -7.70 13.89
C ILE A 67 -4.09 -9.21 14.05
N HIS A 68 -3.40 -9.66 15.11
CA HIS A 68 -3.18 -11.10 15.36
C HIS A 68 -4.00 -11.60 16.54
N ASP A 69 -4.67 -12.74 16.42
CA ASP A 69 -5.33 -13.43 17.54
C ASP A 69 -6.37 -12.58 18.31
N HIS A 70 -7.09 -11.70 17.60
CA HIS A 70 -8.11 -10.83 18.22
C HIS A 70 -9.56 -11.34 18.06
N ALA A 71 -9.75 -12.55 17.50
CA ALA A 71 -11.05 -13.16 17.27
C ALA A 71 -12.05 -12.22 16.56
N ILE A 72 -11.59 -11.53 15.51
CA ILE A 72 -12.44 -10.57 14.79
C ILE A 72 -13.56 -11.26 13.99
N GLY A 73 -13.36 -12.53 13.63
CA GLY A 73 -14.32 -13.34 12.87
C GLY A 73 -14.69 -12.77 11.50
N ASP A 74 -15.72 -13.34 10.89
CA ASP A 74 -16.21 -12.92 9.57
C ASP A 74 -16.78 -11.50 9.56
N ASP A 75 -17.40 -11.07 10.66
CA ASP A 75 -18.01 -9.75 10.76
C ASP A 75 -16.93 -8.65 10.84
N GLY A 76 -15.82 -8.90 11.55
CA GLY A 76 -14.65 -8.03 11.54
C GLY A 76 -13.97 -7.99 10.17
N ALA A 77 -13.80 -9.14 9.50
CA ALA A 77 -13.30 -9.20 8.12
C ALA A 77 -14.19 -8.41 7.14
N THR A 78 -15.50 -8.47 7.31
CA THR A 78 -16.47 -7.70 6.51
C THR A 78 -16.38 -6.19 6.79
N ALA A 79 -16.06 -5.79 8.03
CA ALA A 79 -15.82 -4.38 8.33
C ALA A 79 -14.52 -3.88 7.68
N LEU A 80 -13.46 -4.70 7.71
CA LEU A 80 -12.20 -4.40 7.04
C LEU A 80 -12.34 -4.33 5.53
N SER A 81 -13.14 -5.21 4.90
CA SER A 81 -13.37 -5.15 3.46
C SER A 81 -14.03 -3.84 3.03
N LYS A 82 -15.04 -3.37 3.78
CA LYS A 82 -15.66 -2.06 3.55
C LYS A 82 -14.69 -0.89 3.73
N MET A 83 -13.69 -1.03 4.60
CA MET A 83 -12.64 -0.05 4.78
C MET A 83 -11.67 -0.06 3.60
N LEU A 84 -11.25 -1.24 3.13
CA LEU A 84 -10.41 -1.40 1.94
C LEU A 84 -11.05 -0.78 0.70
N CYS A 85 -12.36 -0.94 0.47
CA CYS A 85 -13.04 -0.27 -0.66
C CYS A 85 -12.94 1.27 -0.64
N LYS A 86 -12.60 1.89 0.49
CA LYS A 86 -12.49 3.36 0.66
C LYS A 86 -11.06 3.84 0.84
N ASN A 87 -10.20 2.99 1.39
CA ASN A 87 -8.83 3.31 1.70
C ASN A 87 -7.94 2.91 0.51
N ALA A 88 -7.15 3.84 0.00
CA ALA A 88 -6.21 3.59 -1.11
C ALA A 88 -4.75 3.73 -0.66
N THR A 89 -4.47 3.66 0.65
CA THR A 89 -3.13 3.84 1.20
C THR A 89 -2.58 2.58 1.85
N LEU A 90 -3.44 1.66 2.29
CA LEU A 90 -2.98 0.44 2.95
C LEU A 90 -2.24 -0.46 1.95
N GLU A 91 -1.01 -0.84 2.30
CA GLU A 91 -0.12 -1.68 1.52
C GLU A 91 0.03 -3.08 2.10
N SER A 92 -0.14 -3.23 3.42
CA SER A 92 0.01 -4.51 4.12
C SER A 92 -1.10 -4.71 5.15
N LEU A 93 -1.78 -5.84 5.04
CA LEU A 93 -2.83 -6.27 5.96
C LEU A 93 -2.51 -7.67 6.48
N ASP A 94 -2.35 -7.80 7.79
CA ASP A 94 -2.08 -9.06 8.44
C ASP A 94 -3.16 -9.40 9.47
N LEU A 95 -3.87 -10.49 9.21
CA LEU A 95 -5.03 -10.98 9.96
C LEU A 95 -4.79 -12.40 10.51
N HIS A 96 -3.56 -12.72 10.90
CA HIS A 96 -3.22 -14.02 11.51
C HIS A 96 -4.15 -14.39 12.67
N GLY A 97 -4.66 -15.63 12.71
CA GLY A 97 -5.28 -16.20 13.90
C GLY A 97 -6.62 -15.58 14.32
N ASN A 98 -7.43 -15.12 13.36
CA ASN A 98 -8.62 -14.31 13.64
C ASN A 98 -9.97 -15.01 13.49
N GLU A 99 -9.96 -16.34 13.38
CA GLU A 99 -11.17 -17.17 13.21
C GLU A 99 -11.99 -16.79 11.97
N ILE A 100 -11.33 -16.25 10.93
CA ILE A 100 -11.98 -15.86 9.67
C ILE A 100 -12.31 -17.12 8.86
N SER A 101 -13.55 -17.26 8.43
CA SER A 101 -14.02 -18.34 7.57
C SER A 101 -14.09 -17.91 6.10
N ASP A 102 -14.52 -18.82 5.23
CA ASP A 102 -14.74 -18.53 3.80
C ASP A 102 -15.64 -17.31 3.57
N ARG A 103 -16.60 -17.04 4.47
CA ARG A 103 -17.50 -15.88 4.34
C ARG A 103 -16.75 -14.56 4.54
N GLY A 104 -15.89 -14.48 5.55
CA GLY A 104 -15.06 -13.28 5.76
C GLY A 104 -14.04 -13.09 4.65
N VAL A 105 -13.47 -14.18 4.14
CA VAL A 105 -12.57 -14.15 2.98
C VAL A 105 -13.26 -13.69 1.71
N ASP A 106 -14.49 -14.13 1.44
CA ASP A 106 -15.27 -13.67 0.29
C ASP A 106 -15.48 -12.15 0.32
N ALA A 107 -15.79 -11.60 1.50
CA ALA A 107 -15.89 -10.15 1.67
C ALA A 107 -14.55 -9.44 1.40
N LEU A 108 -13.42 -9.99 1.88
CA LEU A 108 -12.10 -9.44 1.60
C LEU A 108 -11.73 -9.55 0.12
N ALA A 109 -12.02 -10.69 -0.52
CA ALA A 109 -11.78 -10.92 -1.94
C ALA A 109 -12.58 -9.92 -2.80
N GLN A 110 -13.83 -9.64 -2.45
CA GLN A 110 -14.63 -8.60 -3.10
C GLN A 110 -13.98 -7.21 -3.00
N ALA A 111 -13.39 -6.87 -1.86
CA ALA A 111 -12.70 -5.60 -1.69
C ALA A 111 -11.35 -5.53 -2.42
N LEU A 112 -10.72 -6.66 -2.73
CA LEU A 112 -9.48 -6.70 -3.53
C LEU A 112 -9.75 -6.39 -5.01
N TYR A 113 -10.98 -6.57 -5.51
CA TYR A 113 -11.34 -6.14 -6.86
C TYR A 113 -11.27 -4.61 -6.95
N GLY A 114 -10.26 -4.10 -7.66
CA GLY A 114 -10.06 -2.66 -7.86
C GLY A 114 -9.37 -1.94 -6.70
N HIS A 115 -8.75 -2.67 -5.76
CA HIS A 115 -7.92 -2.06 -4.74
C HIS A 115 -6.48 -1.95 -5.21
N ASP A 116 -5.95 -0.73 -5.28
CA ASP A 116 -4.72 -0.44 -6.02
C ASP A 116 -3.47 -0.25 -5.15
N SER A 117 -3.58 -0.31 -3.82
CA SER A 117 -2.42 -0.10 -2.93
C SER A 117 -1.96 -1.34 -2.18
N LEU A 118 -2.81 -2.35 -1.98
CA LEU A 118 -2.51 -3.49 -1.15
C LEU A 118 -1.54 -4.43 -1.88
N LYS A 119 -0.39 -4.68 -1.26
CA LYS A 119 0.70 -5.52 -1.77
C LYS A 119 0.83 -6.83 -0.99
N HIS A 120 0.52 -6.81 0.30
CA HIS A 120 0.68 -7.96 1.20
C HIS A 120 -0.61 -8.24 1.95
N LEU A 121 -1.12 -9.46 1.82
CA LEU A 121 -2.27 -9.96 2.58
C LEU A 121 -1.89 -11.25 3.31
N SER A 122 -1.97 -11.22 4.64
CA SER A 122 -1.80 -12.40 5.48
C SER A 122 -3.12 -12.82 6.13
N LEU A 123 -3.48 -14.07 5.90
CA LEU A 123 -4.66 -14.75 6.41
C LEU A 123 -4.28 -16.07 7.09
N GLN A 124 -3.07 -16.13 7.64
CA GLN A 124 -2.55 -17.33 8.28
C GLN A 124 -3.38 -17.74 9.52
N GLY A 125 -3.43 -19.04 9.83
CA GLY A 125 -4.07 -19.53 11.06
C GLY A 125 -5.58 -19.26 11.15
N ASN A 126 -6.28 -19.18 10.03
CA ASN A 126 -7.72 -18.96 9.97
C ASN A 126 -8.47 -20.26 9.64
N HIS A 127 -9.76 -20.15 9.27
CA HIS A 127 -10.63 -21.28 8.95
C HIS A 127 -10.99 -21.33 7.46
N ILE A 128 -10.03 -20.98 6.60
CA ILE A 128 -10.21 -20.89 5.16
C ILE A 128 -10.19 -22.30 4.55
N THR A 129 -11.19 -22.61 3.73
CA THR A 129 -11.29 -23.86 2.97
C THR A 129 -11.06 -23.60 1.48
N ASP A 130 -11.28 -24.62 0.64
CA ASP A 130 -11.21 -24.47 -0.82
C ASP A 130 -12.11 -23.35 -1.35
N ARG A 131 -13.27 -23.12 -0.73
CA ARG A 131 -14.21 -22.07 -1.16
C ARG A 131 -13.64 -20.67 -0.96
N GLY A 132 -13.00 -20.41 0.18
CA GLY A 132 -12.33 -19.12 0.42
C GLY A 132 -11.12 -18.95 -0.49
N ALA A 133 -10.37 -20.02 -0.76
CA ALA A 133 -9.25 -19.98 -1.72
C ALA A 133 -9.72 -19.69 -3.16
N GLU A 134 -10.85 -20.26 -3.59
CA GLU A 134 -11.48 -19.95 -4.88
C GLU A 134 -11.89 -18.47 -4.99
N ALA A 135 -12.47 -17.88 -3.93
CA ALA A 135 -12.82 -16.47 -3.91
C ALA A 135 -11.56 -15.58 -4.04
N LEU A 136 -10.49 -15.90 -3.31
CA LEU A 136 -9.19 -15.22 -3.42
C LEU A 136 -8.60 -15.38 -4.82
N ALA A 137 -8.66 -16.58 -5.41
CA ALA A 137 -8.18 -16.84 -6.76
C ALA A 137 -8.89 -15.95 -7.79
N GLN A 138 -10.22 -15.82 -7.70
CA GLN A 138 -10.97 -14.95 -8.60
C GLN A 138 -10.55 -13.47 -8.44
N ALA A 139 -10.36 -12.99 -7.21
CA ALA A 139 -9.88 -11.63 -6.96
C ALA A 139 -8.45 -11.41 -7.50
N VAL A 140 -7.54 -12.36 -7.27
CA VAL A 140 -6.15 -12.31 -7.76
C VAL A 140 -6.08 -12.25 -9.28
N ARG A 141 -6.99 -12.91 -10.02
CA ARG A 141 -7.01 -12.82 -11.48
C ARG A 141 -7.12 -11.39 -12.01
N CYS A 142 -7.80 -10.51 -11.27
CA CYS A 142 -8.05 -9.13 -11.68
C CYS A 142 -7.21 -8.11 -10.88
N ASN A 143 -6.66 -8.48 -9.73
CA ASN A 143 -5.84 -7.59 -8.91
C ASN A 143 -4.37 -7.60 -9.38
N CYS A 144 -3.86 -6.45 -9.79
CA CYS A 144 -2.50 -6.27 -10.29
C CYS A 144 -1.51 -5.70 -9.25
N THR A 145 -1.93 -5.52 -8.00
CA THR A 145 -1.13 -4.84 -6.97
C THR A 145 -0.67 -5.76 -5.86
N LEU A 146 -1.42 -6.83 -5.60
CA LEU A 146 -1.09 -7.83 -4.59
C LEU A 146 0.12 -8.65 -5.05
N LYS A 147 1.22 -8.50 -4.32
CA LYS A 147 2.47 -9.22 -4.55
C LYS A 147 2.60 -10.47 -3.68
N SER A 148 1.97 -10.48 -2.51
CA SER A 148 2.15 -11.54 -1.53
C SER A 148 0.85 -11.94 -0.83
N LEU A 149 0.59 -13.25 -0.80
CA LEU A 149 -0.57 -13.87 -0.16
C LEU A 149 -0.14 -15.01 0.77
N GLU A 150 -0.35 -14.82 2.07
CA GLU A 150 0.00 -15.80 3.09
C GLU A 150 -1.25 -16.53 3.59
N LEU A 151 -1.33 -17.84 3.33
CA LEU A 151 -2.48 -18.71 3.68
C LEU A 151 -2.05 -19.89 4.55
N VAL A 152 -0.93 -19.78 5.25
CA VAL A 152 -0.37 -20.82 6.13
C VAL A 152 -1.38 -21.28 7.18
N ASN A 153 -1.38 -22.57 7.51
CA ASN A 153 -2.20 -23.15 8.58
C ASN A 153 -3.70 -22.86 8.40
N ASN A 154 -4.23 -23.20 7.23
CA ASN A 154 -5.65 -23.17 6.90
C ASN A 154 -6.13 -24.60 6.51
N ARG A 155 -7.36 -24.71 6.00
CA ARG A 155 -7.99 -25.99 5.59
C ARG A 155 -8.11 -26.09 4.07
N ILE A 156 -7.16 -25.50 3.34
CA ILE A 156 -7.12 -25.55 1.87
C ILE A 156 -6.63 -26.93 1.43
N THR A 157 -7.28 -27.51 0.43
CA THR A 157 -6.91 -28.79 -0.17
C THR A 157 -6.36 -28.57 -1.58
N ARG A 158 -6.18 -29.66 -2.32
CA ARG A 158 -5.82 -29.61 -3.74
C ARG A 158 -6.76 -28.70 -4.56
N VAL A 159 -8.06 -28.66 -4.25
CA VAL A 159 -9.04 -27.92 -5.08
C VAL A 159 -8.80 -26.42 -5.00
N GLY A 160 -8.70 -25.86 -3.78
CA GLY A 160 -8.43 -24.44 -3.59
C GLY A 160 -7.03 -24.03 -4.08
N ALA A 161 -6.03 -24.89 -3.89
CA ALA A 161 -4.69 -24.65 -4.42
C ALA A 161 -4.65 -24.67 -5.96
N GLN A 162 -5.43 -25.54 -6.61
CA GLN A 162 -5.57 -25.55 -8.07
C GLN A 162 -6.23 -24.25 -8.56
N ALA A 163 -7.26 -23.76 -7.88
CA ALA A 163 -7.89 -22.49 -8.24
C ALA A 163 -6.90 -21.31 -8.18
N LEU A 164 -6.05 -21.27 -7.14
CA LEU A 164 -4.97 -20.27 -7.04
C LEU A 164 -3.94 -20.43 -8.17
N LEU A 165 -3.59 -21.66 -8.55
CA LEU A 165 -2.70 -21.90 -9.68
C LEU A 165 -3.30 -21.42 -11.00
N ASP A 166 -4.56 -21.75 -11.28
CA ASP A 166 -5.28 -21.30 -12.48
C ASP A 166 -5.40 -19.76 -12.54
N ALA A 167 -5.46 -19.11 -11.37
CA ALA A 167 -5.42 -17.66 -11.30
C ALA A 167 -4.05 -17.07 -11.72
N LEU A 168 -2.95 -17.75 -11.39
CA LEU A 168 -1.59 -17.35 -11.74
C LEU A 168 -1.23 -17.59 -13.21
N ASP A 169 -2.00 -18.40 -13.92
CA ASP A 169 -1.87 -18.50 -15.39
C ASP A 169 -2.27 -17.19 -16.08
N VAL A 170 -3.13 -16.39 -15.43
CA VAL A 170 -3.58 -15.08 -15.93
C VAL A 170 -2.87 -13.93 -15.22
N ASN A 171 -2.69 -14.02 -13.90
CA ASN A 171 -2.08 -12.97 -13.09
C ASN A 171 -0.56 -13.09 -13.05
N LEU A 172 0.12 -12.00 -13.41
CA LEU A 172 1.59 -11.91 -13.49
C LEU A 172 2.22 -11.12 -12.33
N HIS A 173 1.39 -10.57 -11.43
CA HIS A 173 1.82 -9.63 -10.41
C HIS A 173 2.02 -10.28 -9.04
N LEU A 174 1.33 -11.39 -8.77
CA LEU A 174 1.50 -12.12 -7.53
C LEU A 174 2.83 -12.89 -7.56
N GLU A 175 3.73 -12.54 -6.64
CA GLU A 175 5.11 -13.01 -6.58
C GLU A 175 5.31 -14.13 -5.56
N THR A 176 4.50 -14.15 -4.50
CA THR A 176 4.58 -15.16 -3.44
C THR A 176 3.20 -15.61 -2.98
N VAL A 177 3.00 -16.93 -2.88
CA VAL A 177 1.86 -17.54 -2.20
C VAL A 177 2.38 -18.61 -1.26
N ASN A 178 2.00 -18.53 0.02
CA ASN A 178 2.38 -19.53 1.01
C ASN A 178 1.18 -20.36 1.46
N LEU A 179 1.26 -21.66 1.20
CA LEU A 179 0.24 -22.65 1.55
C LEU A 179 0.77 -23.70 2.55
N GLU A 180 1.86 -23.40 3.27
CA GLU A 180 2.39 -24.31 4.29
C GLU A 180 1.33 -24.68 5.33
N ALA A 181 1.42 -25.88 5.90
CA ALA A 181 0.46 -26.40 6.87
C ALA A 181 -1.01 -26.42 6.38
N ASN A 182 -1.23 -26.56 5.07
CA ASN A 182 -2.51 -26.92 4.45
C ASN A 182 -2.49 -28.37 3.92
N HIS A 183 -3.61 -28.86 3.39
CA HIS A 183 -3.74 -30.22 2.83
C HIS A 183 -3.49 -30.23 1.31
N VAL A 184 -2.41 -29.58 0.88
CA VAL A 184 -2.06 -29.41 -0.54
C VAL A 184 -0.97 -30.41 -0.93
N PRO A 185 -1.15 -31.18 -2.02
CA PRO A 185 -0.12 -32.09 -2.49
C PRO A 185 1.10 -31.33 -3.06
N GLU A 186 2.30 -31.87 -2.84
CA GLU A 186 3.56 -31.27 -3.29
C GLU A 186 3.62 -31.00 -4.80
N SER A 187 2.90 -31.79 -5.61
CA SER A 187 2.83 -31.58 -7.06
C SER A 187 2.25 -30.20 -7.42
N ILE A 188 1.19 -29.78 -6.73
CA ILE A 188 0.58 -28.45 -6.95
C ILE A 188 1.47 -27.36 -6.38
N LEU A 189 2.10 -27.58 -5.21
CA LEU A 189 3.05 -26.62 -4.65
C LEU A 189 4.25 -26.37 -5.58
N GLY A 190 4.75 -27.41 -6.26
CA GLY A 190 5.80 -27.28 -7.26
C GLY A 190 5.36 -26.47 -8.49
N GLN A 191 4.14 -26.70 -8.99
CA GLN A 191 3.57 -25.93 -10.10
C GLN A 191 3.34 -24.46 -9.72
N LEU A 192 2.79 -24.22 -8.52
CA LEU A 192 2.60 -22.88 -7.97
C LEU A 192 3.96 -22.17 -7.83
N GLY A 193 4.97 -22.85 -7.31
CA GLY A 193 6.33 -22.32 -7.19
C GLY A 193 6.94 -21.91 -8.54
N ALA A 194 6.71 -22.70 -9.59
CA ALA A 194 7.15 -22.38 -10.95
C ALA A 194 6.41 -21.17 -11.52
N ALA A 195 5.08 -21.10 -11.36
CA ALA A 195 4.27 -19.96 -11.79
C ALA A 195 4.69 -18.67 -11.09
N LEU A 196 4.92 -18.72 -9.78
CA LEU A 196 5.39 -17.57 -8.99
C LEU A 196 6.82 -17.16 -9.33
N ALA A 197 7.69 -18.11 -9.68
CA ALA A 197 9.04 -17.81 -10.16
C ALA A 197 9.01 -17.07 -11.50
N ARG A 198 8.10 -17.46 -12.40
CA ARG A 198 7.85 -16.76 -13.67
C ARG A 198 7.39 -15.32 -13.43
N ASN A 199 6.42 -15.11 -12.55
CA ASN A 199 5.91 -13.77 -12.20
C ASN A 199 7.02 -12.89 -11.61
N ARG A 200 7.85 -13.42 -10.71
CA ARG A 200 9.01 -12.71 -10.15
C ARG A 200 10.02 -12.28 -11.21
N ALA A 201 10.30 -13.16 -12.19
CA ALA A 201 11.20 -12.82 -13.28
C ALA A 201 10.65 -11.68 -14.14
N GLU A 202 9.35 -11.70 -14.44
CA GLU A 202 8.68 -10.66 -15.23
C GLU A 202 8.61 -9.31 -14.48
N SER A 203 8.31 -9.35 -13.18
CA SER A 203 8.36 -8.18 -12.28
C SER A 203 9.75 -7.51 -12.29
N LEU A 204 10.83 -8.30 -12.17
CA LEU A 204 12.21 -7.80 -12.21
C LEU A 204 12.59 -7.21 -13.57
N ILE A 205 12.12 -7.78 -14.68
CA ILE A 205 12.38 -7.24 -16.03
C ILE A 205 11.72 -5.88 -16.19
N LEU A 206 10.47 -5.75 -15.76
CA LEU A 206 9.74 -4.47 -15.82
C LEU A 206 10.40 -3.41 -14.93
N GLU A 207 10.83 -3.77 -13.72
CA GLU A 207 11.56 -2.86 -12.83
C GLU A 207 12.91 -2.42 -13.43
N ALA A 208 13.65 -3.33 -14.07
CA ALA A 208 14.90 -3.00 -14.75
C ALA A 208 14.71 -2.05 -15.95
N GLN A 209 13.67 -2.29 -16.77
CA GLN A 209 13.33 -1.43 -17.89
C GLN A 209 12.88 -0.03 -17.44
N ALA A 210 12.09 0.05 -16.36
CA ALA A 210 11.69 1.34 -15.79
C ALA A 210 12.90 2.13 -15.28
N ALA A 211 13.84 1.48 -14.58
CA ALA A 211 15.05 2.12 -14.09
C ALA A 211 15.97 2.62 -15.22
N GLU A 212 16.07 1.87 -16.32
CA GLU A 212 16.82 2.29 -17.51
C GLU A 212 16.20 3.55 -18.15
N HIS A 213 14.88 3.57 -18.33
CA HIS A 213 14.17 4.74 -18.86
C HIS A 213 14.32 5.97 -17.94
N ASP A 214 14.23 5.80 -16.63
CA ASP A 214 14.43 6.89 -15.66
C ASP A 214 15.87 7.43 -15.71
N ALA A 215 16.87 6.56 -15.86
CA ALA A 215 18.26 6.96 -16.04
C ALA A 215 18.47 7.74 -17.34
N GLU A 216 17.90 7.28 -18.46
CA GLU A 216 17.93 8.01 -19.73
C GLU A 216 17.28 9.39 -19.63
N TYR A 217 16.14 9.49 -18.92
CA TYR A 217 15.46 10.76 -18.70
C TYR A 217 16.31 11.74 -17.89
N ILE A 218 16.99 11.27 -16.84
CA ILE A 218 17.90 12.11 -16.04
C ILE A 218 19.06 12.61 -16.90
N VAL A 219 19.69 11.73 -17.70
CA VAL A 219 20.80 12.12 -18.59
C VAL A 219 20.36 13.19 -19.57
N ARG A 220 19.20 13.03 -20.24
CA ARG A 220 18.66 14.06 -21.16
C ARG A 220 18.42 15.40 -20.47
N LYS A 221 17.94 15.40 -19.23
CA LYS A 221 17.73 16.63 -18.47
C LYS A 221 19.02 17.31 -18.04
N VAL A 222 20.07 16.55 -17.75
CA VAL A 222 21.41 17.11 -17.44
C VAL A 222 21.99 17.77 -18.69
N ASP A 223 21.91 17.11 -19.85
CA ASP A 223 22.37 17.67 -21.13
C ASP A 223 21.62 18.97 -21.51
N GLU A 224 20.30 19.06 -21.24
CA GLU A 224 19.54 20.31 -21.46
C GLU A 224 19.93 21.45 -20.51
N VAL A 225 20.38 21.14 -19.29
CA VAL A 225 20.82 22.14 -18.31
C VAL A 225 22.22 22.66 -18.66
N ASP A 226 23.11 21.80 -19.16
CA ASP A 226 24.44 22.21 -19.62
C ASP A 226 24.41 23.03 -20.92
N LEU A 227 23.46 22.77 -21.82
CA LEU A 227 23.24 23.61 -23.00
C LEU A 227 22.73 25.03 -22.65
N ARG A 228 22.05 25.20 -21.51
CA ARG A 228 21.61 26.52 -21.02
C ARG A 228 22.71 27.27 -20.25
N SER A 229 23.71 26.58 -19.72
CA SER A 229 24.84 27.21 -19.00
C SER A 229 25.96 27.67 -19.94
N HIS A 230 26.04 27.15 -21.16
CA HIS A 230 27.05 27.50 -22.17
C HIS A 230 26.56 28.51 -23.23
N GLY A 231 25.32 28.97 -23.15
CA GLY A 231 24.72 29.96 -24.06
C GLY A 231 24.80 31.40 -23.54
N SER A 232 25.95 31.86 -23.04
CA SER A 232 26.21 33.29 -22.76
C SER A 232 27.71 33.58 -22.76
N SER A 233 28.39 33.29 -23.86
CA SER A 233 29.71 33.87 -24.14
C SER A 233 29.94 33.91 -25.65
N SER A 234 29.14 34.72 -26.35
CA SER A 234 29.56 35.26 -27.65
C SER A 234 30.15 36.63 -27.37
N GLY A 235 31.47 36.72 -27.51
CA GLY A 235 32.23 37.94 -27.30
C GLY A 235 31.77 39.08 -28.23
N ASP A 236 31.81 40.27 -27.65
CA ASP A 236 31.91 41.52 -28.39
C ASP A 236 33.00 42.32 -27.66
N GLU A 237 34.25 42.15 -28.11
CA GLU A 237 35.33 43.12 -27.87
C GLU A 237 35.06 44.29 -28.80
N GLY A 238 34.39 45.32 -28.29
CA GLY A 238 34.14 46.58 -28.97
C GLY A 238 34.47 47.74 -28.06
N ASP A 239 35.49 48.51 -28.46
CA ASP A 239 35.95 49.80 -27.94
C ASP A 239 34.90 50.66 -27.24
N TRP A 240 35.24 51.17 -26.05
CA TRP A 240 34.55 52.33 -25.47
C TRP A 240 35.57 53.31 -24.84
N GLU A 241 35.95 54.30 -25.63
CA GLU A 241 36.50 55.59 -25.17
C GLU A 241 35.36 56.53 -24.78
N GLY A 242 35.43 57.16 -23.59
CA GLY A 242 34.63 58.35 -23.20
C GLY A 242 33.10 58.10 -23.15
N TRP A 243 32.29 58.73 -22.33
CA TRP A 243 32.25 60.13 -21.95
C TRP A 243 31.51 60.28 -20.61
N GLU A 244 31.72 61.47 -20.08
CA GLU A 244 31.15 62.13 -18.91
C GLU A 244 29.62 62.01 -18.70
N ASP A 245 29.30 62.04 -17.40
CA ASP A 245 28.28 62.85 -16.74
C ASP A 245 26.76 62.54 -16.85
N ASP A 246 26.19 62.58 -15.64
CA ASP A 246 24.89 63.10 -15.22
C ASP A 246 23.62 62.23 -15.19
N ASP A 247 22.87 62.54 -14.12
CA ASP A 247 21.44 62.37 -13.82
C ASP A 247 20.90 61.06 -13.21
N ASP A 248 20.69 61.20 -11.89
CA ASP A 248 19.38 61.13 -11.20
C ASP A 248 18.54 59.84 -11.20
N GLY A 249 18.12 59.47 -9.98
CA GLY A 249 16.73 59.04 -9.78
C GLY A 249 16.49 57.67 -9.10
N ASP A 250 16.26 57.75 -7.79
CA ASP A 250 15.22 57.03 -7.02
C ASP A 250 15.08 55.49 -7.02
N SER A 251 15.45 54.93 -5.86
CA SER A 251 14.59 54.27 -4.87
C SER A 251 13.34 53.44 -5.30
N VAL A 252 13.45 52.14 -4.99
CA VAL A 252 12.47 51.21 -4.36
C VAL A 252 11.12 50.82 -5.01
N SER A 253 10.93 49.49 -5.03
CA SER A 253 9.73 48.72 -4.63
C SER A 253 9.02 47.85 -5.69
N SER A 254 8.97 46.57 -5.32
CA SER A 254 7.83 45.64 -5.42
C SER A 254 7.29 45.24 -6.80
N GLY A 255 7.66 44.03 -7.21
CA GLY A 255 6.74 42.90 -7.19
C GLY A 255 5.66 42.83 -8.26
N PHE A 256 5.94 42.09 -9.34
CA PHE A 256 4.91 41.41 -10.15
C PHE A 256 5.53 40.14 -10.76
N LEU A 257 5.18 38.96 -10.23
CA LEU A 257 5.30 37.69 -10.94
C LEU A 257 3.90 37.32 -11.44
N SER A 258 3.70 37.53 -12.73
CA SER A 258 2.59 36.98 -13.50
C SER A 258 2.89 35.50 -13.78
N CYS A 259 2.06 34.59 -13.26
CA CYS A 259 1.98 33.21 -13.72
C CYS A 259 0.60 33.02 -14.38
N SER A 260 0.55 33.26 -15.69
CA SER A 260 -0.58 32.91 -16.54
C SER A 260 -0.27 31.63 -17.31
N GLY A 261 -1.12 30.62 -17.14
CA GLY A 261 -1.35 29.57 -18.12
C GLY A 261 -1.02 28.15 -17.68
N VAL A 262 -2.02 27.41 -17.18
CA VAL A 262 -2.65 26.30 -17.93
C VAL A 262 -4.11 26.20 -17.47
N THR A 263 -5.01 26.26 -18.44
CA THR A 263 -6.47 26.23 -18.35
C THR A 263 -7.01 24.79 -18.32
N ASP A 264 -8.02 24.57 -17.46
CA ASP A 264 -9.24 23.78 -17.65
C ASP A 264 -9.18 22.37 -18.30
N ILE A 265 -9.49 21.36 -17.48
CA ILE A 265 -9.99 20.05 -17.91
C ILE A 265 -11.52 20.07 -17.73
N PRO A 266 -12.34 19.85 -18.79
CA PRO A 266 -13.79 19.78 -18.63
C PRO A 266 -14.23 18.43 -18.07
N LEU A 267 -15.04 18.46 -17.01
CA LEU A 267 -15.82 17.33 -16.52
C LEU A 267 -16.98 17.03 -17.47
N SER A 268 -17.07 15.79 -17.97
CA SER A 268 -18.23 15.28 -18.71
C SER A 268 -19.25 14.67 -17.76
N SER A 269 -20.52 15.03 -17.97
CA SER A 269 -21.69 14.83 -17.12
C SER A 269 -22.43 13.50 -17.35
N SER A 270 -21.73 12.40 -17.64
CA SER A 270 -22.37 11.11 -17.92
C SER A 270 -21.70 9.95 -17.19
N GLY A 271 -21.81 9.96 -15.86
CA GLY A 271 -21.33 8.92 -14.96
C GLY A 271 -21.88 7.52 -15.29
N LEU A 272 -21.13 6.78 -16.09
CA LEU A 272 -21.28 5.34 -16.32
C LEU A 272 -19.90 4.76 -16.57
N TRP A 273 -19.50 3.88 -15.64
CA TRP A 273 -18.26 3.13 -15.63
C TRP A 273 -18.30 2.04 -16.71
N ILE A 274 -17.22 1.92 -17.48
CA ILE A 274 -16.65 0.63 -17.92
C ILE A 274 -15.16 0.72 -17.63
#